data_AF-A0A5C8TL61-F1
#
_entry.id   AF-A0A5C8TL61-F1
#
_cell.length_a   1.000
_cell.length_b   1.000
_cell.length_c   1.000
_cell.angle_alpha   90.00
_cell.angle_beta   90.00
_cell.angle_gamma   90.00
#
_symmetry.space_group_name_H-M   'P 1'
#
loop_
_entity.id
_entity.type
_entity.pdbx_description
1 polymer ?
#
loop_
_entity_poly.entity_id
_entity_poly.type
_entity_poly.pdbx_seq_one_letter_code
_entity_poly.pdbx_strand_id
1 'polypeptide(L)'
;MLFEWALSLVNPAPLRLRRLGYVRQSGRLHARSRRCRAAWAPHLTRARGVIIAAAEATARRGSVVVLGSGLLDDVPLIALADLFDRVSLVDAVHPWPARLTARRHRNVALVTAEISAGLGDPGLAEVCASADLIVSANLLSQLPIVPIEAHEARGREAPPQLGTQIVETHLAALDRLASGTARVCLITDIVQRVEDRAGRVTDSLDLMFGVALPPPVQVWDWEIAPFGEIGRRHRLIHQIHAYPDWRAARA
;
A
#
# COMPACT_ATOMS: atom_id res chain seq x y z
N MET A 1 -12.24 -16.21 7.77
CA MET A 1 -13.66 -15.83 7.76
C MET A 1 -14.14 -15.17 9.06
N LEU A 2 -14.48 -15.87 10.16
CA LEU A 2 -15.10 -15.21 11.36
C LEU A 2 -14.29 -14.04 11.95
N PHE A 3 -12.96 -14.20 12.04
CA PHE A 3 -12.07 -13.14 12.54
C PHE A 3 -11.99 -11.93 11.58
N GLU A 4 -12.06 -12.16 10.26
CA GLU A 4 -12.08 -11.09 9.24
C GLU A 4 -13.37 -10.27 9.34
N TRP A 5 -14.50 -10.97 9.52
CA TRP A 5 -15.80 -10.34 9.75
C TRP A 5 -15.79 -9.51 11.03
N ALA A 6 -15.30 -10.06 12.15
CA ALA A 6 -15.19 -9.32 13.40
C ALA A 6 -14.33 -8.04 13.25
N LEU A 7 -13.16 -8.13 12.61
CA LEU A 7 -12.32 -6.98 12.32
C LEU A 7 -13.03 -5.94 11.44
N SER A 8 -13.79 -6.40 10.44
CA SER A 8 -14.54 -5.49 9.57
C SER A 8 -15.67 -4.74 10.29
N LEU A 9 -16.18 -5.28 11.39
CA LEU A 9 -17.20 -4.61 12.20
C LEU A 9 -16.56 -3.55 13.11
N VAL A 10 -15.44 -3.86 13.77
CA VAL A 10 -14.84 -3.01 14.81
C VAL A 10 -13.90 -1.93 14.28
N ASN A 11 -13.34 -2.07 13.08
CA ASN A 11 -12.40 -1.10 12.53
C ASN A 11 -13.06 0.28 12.30
N PRO A 12 -12.54 1.36 12.90
CA PRO A 12 -13.12 2.69 12.75
C PRO A 12 -12.90 3.18 11.32
N ALA A 13 -13.99 3.55 10.65
CA ALA A 13 -13.97 4.20 9.34
C ALA A 13 -15.30 4.93 9.11
N PRO A 14 -15.30 6.01 8.33
CA PRO A 14 -16.52 6.67 7.86
C PRO A 14 -17.50 5.67 7.22
N LEU A 15 -18.81 5.89 7.41
CA LEU A 15 -19.86 5.02 6.86
C LEU A 15 -19.74 4.85 5.33
N ARG A 16 -19.31 5.89 4.61
CA ARG A 16 -19.05 5.83 3.18
C ARG A 16 -18.01 4.76 2.82
N LEU A 17 -16.86 4.75 3.50
CA LEU A 17 -15.78 3.80 3.23
C LEU A 17 -16.16 2.37 3.63
N ARG A 18 -16.98 2.22 4.68
CA ARG A 18 -17.59 0.94 5.04
C ARG A 18 -18.49 0.40 3.92
N ARG A 19 -19.40 1.23 3.40
CA ARG A 19 -20.32 0.86 2.31
C ARG A 19 -19.60 0.52 1.00
N LEU A 20 -18.49 1.20 0.73
CA LEU A 20 -17.66 0.93 -0.45
C LEU A 20 -16.85 -0.37 -0.35
N GLY A 21 -16.63 -0.91 0.85
CA GLY A 21 -15.94 -2.19 1.06
C GLY A 21 -14.50 -2.10 1.56
N TYR A 22 -13.95 -0.90 1.76
CA TYR A 22 -12.59 -0.70 2.26
C TYR A 22 -12.35 -1.37 3.61
N VAL A 23 -13.33 -1.33 4.52
CA VAL A 23 -13.20 -1.96 5.83
C VAL A 23 -13.15 -3.49 5.74
N ARG A 24 -13.89 -4.08 4.78
CA ARG A 24 -13.83 -5.52 4.50
C ARG A 24 -12.46 -5.90 3.95
N GLN A 25 -11.93 -5.13 3.00
CA GLN A 25 -10.59 -5.35 2.44
C GLN A 25 -9.50 -5.25 3.52
N SER A 26 -9.51 -4.18 4.31
CA SER A 26 -8.60 -4.01 5.45
C SER A 26 -8.68 -5.18 6.45
N GLY A 27 -9.89 -5.68 6.76
CA GLY A 27 -10.09 -6.84 7.62
C GLY A 27 -9.51 -8.14 7.05
N ARG A 28 -9.66 -8.38 5.73
CA ARG A 28 -9.07 -9.53 5.03
C ARG A 28 -7.54 -9.48 5.07
N LEU A 29 -6.96 -8.31 4.74
CA LEU A 29 -5.51 -8.12 4.76
C LEU A 29 -4.94 -8.31 6.16
N HIS A 30 -5.59 -7.75 7.19
CA HIS A 30 -5.17 -7.89 8.58
C HIS A 30 -5.17 -9.36 9.02
N ALA A 31 -6.24 -10.09 8.74
CA ALA A 31 -6.32 -11.49 9.12
C ALA A 31 -5.23 -12.34 8.43
N ARG A 32 -4.94 -12.05 7.15
CA ARG A 32 -3.87 -12.73 6.43
C ARG A 32 -2.50 -12.36 6.98
N SER A 33 -2.22 -11.09 7.25
CA SER A 33 -0.99 -10.63 7.90
C SER A 33 -0.72 -11.41 9.19
N ARG A 34 -1.75 -11.61 10.02
CA ARG A 34 -1.60 -12.39 11.26
C ARG A 34 -1.25 -13.86 11.02
N ARG A 35 -1.92 -14.51 10.06
CA ARG A 35 -1.69 -15.94 9.75
C ARG A 35 -0.35 -16.16 9.04
N CYS A 36 0.02 -15.25 8.16
CA CYS A 36 1.18 -15.36 7.28
C CYS A 36 2.40 -14.57 7.80
N ARG A 37 2.37 -14.08 9.05
CA ARG A 37 3.41 -13.21 9.63
C ARG A 37 4.83 -13.71 9.40
N ALA A 38 5.07 -15.02 9.59
CA ALA A 38 6.39 -15.61 9.39
C ALA A 38 6.82 -15.55 7.91
N ALA A 39 5.93 -15.89 6.98
CA ALA A 39 6.19 -15.81 5.54
C ALA A 39 6.37 -14.37 5.05
N TRP A 40 5.70 -13.40 5.67
CA TRP A 40 5.78 -11.99 5.30
C TRP A 40 7.03 -11.29 5.85
N ALA A 41 7.66 -11.81 6.92
CA ALA A 41 8.77 -11.14 7.59
C ALA A 41 9.94 -10.71 6.66
N PRO A 42 10.38 -11.51 5.67
CA PRO A 42 11.41 -11.09 4.72
C PRO A 42 10.98 -9.89 3.86
N HIS A 43 9.74 -9.90 3.36
CA HIS A 43 9.17 -8.78 2.59
C HIS A 43 9.08 -7.53 3.45
N LEU A 44 8.52 -7.62 4.66
CA LEU A 44 8.37 -6.47 5.57
C LEU A 44 9.72 -5.87 5.96
N THR A 45 10.75 -6.70 6.17
CA THR A 45 12.10 -6.23 6.46
C THR A 45 12.68 -5.43 5.30
N ARG A 46 12.55 -5.93 4.06
CA ARG A 46 13.01 -5.24 2.86
C ARG A 46 12.25 -3.94 2.62
N ALA A 47 10.92 -3.96 2.71
CA ALA A 47 10.07 -2.79 2.49
C ALA A 47 10.40 -1.67 3.50
N ARG A 48 10.48 -2.01 4.79
CA ARG A 48 10.91 -1.06 5.84
C ARG A 48 12.31 -0.52 5.59
N GLY A 49 13.26 -1.38 5.18
CA GLY A 49 14.63 -0.97 4.85
C GLY A 49 14.69 0.05 3.71
N VAL A 50 13.90 -0.16 2.65
CA VAL A 50 13.78 0.82 1.54
C VAL A 50 13.25 2.16 2.05
N ILE A 51 12.20 2.15 2.88
CA ILE A 51 11.60 3.38 3.42
C ILE A 51 12.59 4.11 4.34
N ILE A 52 13.32 3.39 5.20
CA ILE A 52 14.35 3.97 6.07
C ILE A 52 15.46 4.60 5.23
N ALA A 53 15.97 3.90 4.21
CA ALA A 53 17.01 4.44 3.33
C ALA A 53 16.54 5.72 2.60
N ALA A 54 15.29 5.74 2.12
CA ALA A 54 14.71 6.93 1.51
C ALA A 54 14.58 8.08 2.51
N ALA A 55 14.13 7.80 3.74
CA ALA A 55 14.07 8.76 4.84
C ALA A 55 15.45 9.32 5.18
N GLU A 56 16.46 8.47 5.29
CA GLU A 56 17.83 8.89 5.59
C GLU A 56 18.43 9.76 4.49
N ALA A 57 18.15 9.44 3.22
CA ALA A 57 18.58 10.23 2.08
C ALA A 57 17.83 11.57 1.91
N THR A 58 16.72 11.79 2.63
CA THR A 58 15.91 13.00 2.52
C THR A 58 16.60 14.16 3.25
N ALA A 59 16.93 15.22 2.50
CA ALA A 59 17.79 16.31 2.96
C ALA A 59 17.19 17.13 4.11
N ARG A 60 15.89 17.41 4.05
CA ARG A 60 15.11 18.02 5.14
C ARG A 60 14.17 16.96 5.71
N ARG A 61 13.97 16.99 7.03
CA ARG A 61 13.12 16.01 7.72
C ARG A 61 12.04 16.70 8.56
N GLY A 62 11.42 17.75 8.01
CA GLY A 62 10.32 18.45 8.67
C GLY A 62 9.01 17.67 8.59
N SER A 63 8.74 16.97 7.48
CA SER A 63 7.54 16.13 7.37
C SER A 63 7.68 14.94 6.42
N VAL A 64 7.05 13.83 6.80
CA VAL A 64 6.86 12.64 5.96
C VAL A 64 5.37 12.29 5.85
N VAL A 65 4.95 11.91 4.64
CA VAL A 65 3.60 11.39 4.37
C VAL A 65 3.71 9.95 3.87
N VAL A 66 2.95 9.04 4.48
CA VAL A 66 2.88 7.63 4.06
C VAL A 66 1.47 7.35 3.52
N LEU A 67 1.37 7.21 2.20
CA LEU A 67 0.17 6.80 1.47
C LEU A 67 0.04 5.28 1.50
N GLY A 68 -1.12 4.77 1.94
CA GLY A 68 -1.36 3.33 2.10
C GLY A 68 -0.83 2.78 3.43
N SER A 69 -0.81 3.60 4.47
CA SER A 69 -0.24 3.25 5.77
C SER A 69 -0.98 2.12 6.52
N GLY A 70 -2.25 1.89 6.22
CA GLY A 70 -3.12 0.80 6.68
C GLY A 70 -2.77 0.16 8.03
N LEU A 71 -2.21 -1.04 7.98
CA LEU A 71 -1.87 -1.87 9.14
C LEU A 71 -0.55 -1.47 9.82
N LEU A 72 0.28 -0.67 9.16
CA LEU A 72 1.65 -0.33 9.53
C LEU A 72 2.61 -1.54 9.52
N ASP A 73 2.27 -2.62 8.82
CA ASP A 73 3.12 -3.81 8.75
C ASP A 73 4.43 -3.51 8.00
N ASP A 74 4.40 -2.77 6.91
CA ASP A 74 5.56 -2.39 6.09
C ASP A 74 6.09 -0.98 6.41
N VAL A 75 5.38 -0.20 7.24
CA VAL A 75 5.75 1.16 7.64
C VAL A 75 6.68 1.14 8.86
N PRO A 76 7.94 1.62 8.77
CA PRO A 76 8.87 1.69 9.90
C PRO A 76 8.54 2.90 10.80
N LEU A 77 7.36 2.87 11.44
CA LEU A 77 6.79 4.03 12.13
C LEU A 77 7.71 4.64 13.19
N ILE A 78 8.40 3.82 13.98
CA ILE A 78 9.32 4.31 15.03
C ILE A 78 10.44 5.12 14.39
N ALA A 79 11.12 4.57 13.38
CA ALA A 79 12.18 5.28 12.68
C ALA A 79 11.67 6.57 12.03
N LEU A 80 10.50 6.55 11.39
CA LEU A 80 9.92 7.77 10.80
C LEU A 80 9.59 8.83 11.87
N ALA A 81 9.05 8.42 13.01
CA ALA A 81 8.73 9.31 14.12
C ALA A 81 9.98 9.89 14.79
N ASP A 82 11.10 9.17 14.80
CA ASP A 82 12.36 9.67 15.33
C ASP A 82 13.09 10.59 14.34
N LEU A 83 12.91 10.35 13.03
CA LEU A 83 13.61 11.10 11.99
C LEU A 83 12.89 12.38 11.55
N PHE A 84 11.57 12.47 11.67
CA PHE A 84 10.78 13.59 11.15
C PHE A 84 10.02 14.36 12.23
N ASP A 85 9.94 15.68 12.10
CA ASP A 85 9.16 16.52 13.02
C ASP A 85 7.65 16.22 12.96
N ARG A 86 7.15 15.77 11.80
CA ARG A 86 5.74 15.39 11.56
C ARG A 86 5.63 14.17 10.67
N VAL A 87 4.77 13.23 11.04
CA VAL A 87 4.46 12.02 10.28
C VAL A 87 2.96 11.95 10.02
N SER A 88 2.55 11.96 8.75
CA SER A 88 1.15 11.82 8.34
C SER A 88 0.91 10.44 7.73
N LEU A 89 0.13 9.61 8.40
CA LEU A 89 -0.25 8.27 7.95
C LEU A 89 -1.60 8.33 7.25
N VAL A 90 -1.59 8.19 5.93
CA VAL A 90 -2.77 8.30 5.08
C VAL A 90 -3.27 6.91 4.71
N ASP A 91 -4.54 6.61 4.97
CA ASP A 91 -5.20 5.39 4.53
C ASP A 91 -6.72 5.55 4.52
N ALA A 92 -7.42 4.71 3.76
CA ALA A 92 -8.88 4.63 3.82
C ALA A 92 -9.35 4.06 5.17
N VAL A 93 -8.57 3.17 5.79
CA VAL A 93 -8.91 2.50 7.05
C VAL A 93 -7.64 2.29 7.88
N HIS A 94 -7.60 2.87 9.08
CA HIS A 94 -6.60 2.54 10.11
C HIS A 94 -7.22 1.63 11.17
N PRO A 95 -6.87 0.32 11.20
CA PRO A 95 -7.36 -0.61 12.21
C PRO A 95 -6.92 -0.20 13.62
N TRP A 96 -7.63 -0.70 14.64
CA TRP A 96 -7.33 -0.38 16.05
C TRP A 96 -5.87 -0.59 16.45
N PRO A 97 -5.20 -1.70 16.09
CA PRO A 97 -3.79 -1.87 16.40
C PRO A 97 -2.92 -0.75 15.82
N ALA A 98 -3.13 -0.37 14.55
CA ALA A 98 -2.40 0.73 13.92
C ALA A 98 -2.64 2.06 14.64
N ARG A 99 -3.90 2.34 15.03
CA ARG A 99 -4.27 3.53 15.80
C ARG A 99 -3.59 3.59 17.17
N LEU A 100 -3.56 2.47 17.89
CA LEU A 100 -2.91 2.38 19.19
C LEU A 100 -1.40 2.59 19.08
N THR A 101 -0.77 2.03 18.04
CA THR A 101 0.65 2.27 17.76
C THR A 101 0.91 3.73 17.44
N ALA A 102 0.15 4.34 16.53
CA ALA A 102 0.30 5.75 16.17
C ALA A 102 0.16 6.70 17.38
N ARG A 103 -0.79 6.43 18.29
CA ARG A 103 -1.01 7.23 19.51
C ARG A 103 0.19 7.26 20.48
N ARG A 104 1.17 6.37 20.32
CA ARG A 104 2.39 6.38 21.14
C ARG A 104 3.37 7.48 20.74
N HIS A 105 3.18 8.10 19.58
CA HIS A 105 4.07 9.12 19.03
C HIS A 105 3.32 10.45 18.91
N ARG A 106 3.86 11.52 19.50
CA ARG A 106 3.20 12.84 19.55
C ARG A 106 3.17 13.56 18.21
N ASN A 107 4.10 13.23 17.32
CA ASN A 107 4.28 13.80 16.00
C ASN A 107 3.61 12.98 14.88
N VAL A 108 2.84 11.94 15.22
CA VAL A 108 2.16 11.08 14.25
C VAL A 108 0.67 11.44 14.17
N ALA A 109 0.20 11.78 12.98
CA ALA A 109 -1.20 12.03 12.67
C ALA A 109 -1.76 10.95 11.73
N LEU A 110 -3.01 10.55 11.96
CA LEU A 110 -3.76 9.66 11.08
C LEU A 110 -4.69 10.48 10.19
N VAL A 111 -4.59 10.30 8.89
CA VAL A 111 -5.42 10.98 7.89
C VAL A 111 -6.27 9.94 7.18
N THR A 112 -7.58 9.97 7.39
CA THR A 112 -8.50 9.04 6.72
C THR A 112 -8.85 9.57 5.35
N ALA A 113 -8.34 8.95 4.30
CA ALA A 113 -8.58 9.38 2.92
C ALA A 113 -8.62 8.19 1.95
N GLU A 114 -9.47 8.31 0.93
CA GLU A 114 -9.58 7.34 -0.15
C GLU A 114 -8.99 7.99 -1.40
N ILE A 115 -8.01 7.34 -2.03
CA ILE A 115 -7.10 7.97 -3.01
C ILE A 115 -7.06 7.24 -4.35
N SER A 116 -8.01 6.35 -4.63
CA SER A 116 -8.10 5.64 -5.93
C SER A 116 -8.45 6.59 -7.07
N ALA A 117 -9.08 7.73 -6.77
CA ALA A 117 -9.26 8.83 -7.72
C ALA A 117 -8.07 9.81 -7.74
N GLY A 118 -6.92 9.42 -7.18
CA GLY A 118 -5.76 10.27 -6.96
C GLY A 118 -5.90 11.18 -5.72
N LEU A 119 -4.99 12.14 -5.61
CA LEU A 119 -4.98 13.15 -4.54
C LEU A 119 -5.97 14.29 -4.84
N GLY A 120 -7.25 13.94 -5.02
CA GLY A 120 -8.31 14.88 -5.38
C GLY A 120 -8.84 15.73 -4.23
N ASP A 121 -8.61 15.31 -2.98
CA ASP A 121 -8.91 16.12 -1.79
C ASP A 121 -7.88 17.26 -1.66
N PRO A 122 -8.30 18.54 -1.70
CA PRO A 122 -7.35 19.66 -1.67
C PRO A 122 -6.48 19.70 -0.41
N GLY A 123 -7.06 19.34 0.75
CA GLY A 123 -6.32 19.32 2.02
C GLY A 123 -5.24 18.24 2.03
N LEU A 124 -5.56 17.04 1.55
CA LEU A 124 -4.58 15.97 1.40
C LEU A 124 -3.50 16.33 0.37
N ALA A 125 -3.88 16.94 -0.76
CA ALA A 125 -2.95 17.37 -1.78
C ALA A 125 -1.94 18.40 -1.23
N GLU A 126 -2.41 19.35 -0.42
CA GLU A 126 -1.55 20.34 0.26
C GLU A 126 -0.62 19.68 1.30
N VAL A 127 -1.12 18.74 2.10
CA VAL A 127 -0.30 17.96 3.04
C VAL A 127 0.79 17.17 2.31
N CYS A 128 0.48 16.58 1.16
CA CYS A 128 1.47 15.86 0.36
C CYS A 128 2.48 16.83 -0.28
N ALA A 129 2.02 17.95 -0.86
CA ALA A 129 2.88 18.91 -1.54
C ALA A 129 3.86 19.63 -0.59
N SER A 130 3.53 19.71 0.70
CA SER A 130 4.39 20.29 1.74
C SER A 130 5.28 19.28 2.46
N ALA A 131 5.24 17.99 2.07
CA ALA A 131 6.09 16.96 2.65
C ALA A 131 7.54 17.07 2.14
N ASP A 132 8.51 16.65 2.95
CA ASP A 132 9.88 16.45 2.48
C ASP A 132 10.08 15.03 1.89
N LEU A 133 9.40 14.04 2.47
CA LEU A 133 9.33 12.67 1.97
C LEU A 133 7.88 12.23 1.78
N ILE A 134 7.58 11.60 0.64
CA ILE A 134 6.33 10.88 0.40
C ILE A 134 6.65 9.42 0.18
N VAL A 135 5.91 8.52 0.83
CA VAL A 135 6.02 7.07 0.66
C VAL A 135 4.69 6.54 0.15
N SER A 136 4.67 5.93 -1.03
CA SER A 136 3.57 5.08 -1.48
C SER A 136 3.88 3.64 -1.09
N ALA A 137 3.33 3.19 0.04
CA ALA A 137 3.67 1.92 0.69
C ALA A 137 2.73 0.80 0.26
N ASN A 138 3.19 -0.04 -0.68
CA ASN A 138 2.50 -1.23 -1.18
C ASN A 138 1.00 -1.02 -1.51
N LEU A 139 0.73 0.16 -2.09
CA LEU A 139 -0.60 0.71 -2.27
C LEU A 139 -1.11 0.60 -3.71
N LEU A 140 -0.23 0.86 -4.69
CA LEU A 140 -0.61 1.11 -6.09
C LEU A 140 -1.43 -0.05 -6.70
N SER A 141 -0.96 -1.27 -6.52
CA SER A 141 -1.63 -2.52 -6.92
C SER A 141 -3.01 -2.72 -6.27
N GLN A 142 -3.23 -2.13 -5.09
CA GLN A 142 -4.46 -2.32 -4.32
C GLN A 142 -5.56 -1.32 -4.67
N LEU A 143 -5.20 -0.15 -5.22
CA LEU A 143 -6.17 0.91 -5.52
C LEU A 143 -7.31 0.44 -6.44
N PRO A 144 -7.08 -0.40 -7.48
CA PRO A 144 -8.16 -0.88 -8.34
C PRO A 144 -9.13 -1.86 -7.68
N ILE A 145 -8.74 -2.54 -6.60
CA ILE A 145 -9.49 -3.67 -6.03
C ILE A 145 -10.90 -3.26 -5.61
N VAL A 146 -11.02 -2.24 -4.76
CA VAL A 146 -12.33 -1.84 -4.22
C VAL A 146 -13.25 -1.25 -5.31
N PRO A 147 -12.79 -0.35 -6.20
CA PRO A 147 -13.57 0.11 -7.34
C PRO A 147 -14.08 -1.03 -8.24
N ILE A 148 -13.23 -2.00 -8.59
CA ILE A 148 -13.62 -3.15 -9.43
C ILE A 148 -14.63 -4.04 -8.69
N GLU A 149 -14.35 -4.45 -7.44
CA GLU A 149 -15.28 -5.25 -6.64
C GLU A 149 -16.65 -4.56 -6.48
N ALA A 150 -16.69 -3.22 -6.44
CA ALA A 150 -17.93 -2.47 -6.32
C ALA A 150 -18.80 -2.56 -7.58
N HIS A 151 -18.22 -2.72 -8.78
CA HIS A 151 -18.97 -3.01 -9.99
C HIS A 151 -19.56 -4.42 -9.95
N GLU A 152 -18.71 -5.41 -9.64
CA GLU A 152 -19.09 -6.83 -9.57
C GLU A 152 -20.22 -7.07 -8.55
N ALA A 153 -20.14 -6.44 -7.38
CA ALA A 153 -21.17 -6.55 -6.35
C ALA A 153 -22.55 -6.01 -6.78
N ARG A 154 -22.62 -5.21 -7.85
CA ARG A 154 -23.87 -4.72 -8.46
C ARG A 154 -24.31 -5.57 -9.66
N GLY A 155 -23.66 -6.70 -9.90
CA GLY A 155 -23.91 -7.58 -11.05
C GLY A 155 -23.51 -6.93 -12.38
N ARG A 156 -22.56 -5.99 -12.36
CA ARG A 156 -22.04 -5.30 -13.55
C ARG A 156 -20.57 -5.58 -13.70
N GLU A 157 -20.12 -5.77 -14.93
CA GLU A 157 -18.68 -5.80 -15.22
C GLU A 157 -18.08 -4.41 -14.96
N ALA A 158 -16.84 -4.38 -14.45
CA ALA A 158 -16.10 -3.14 -14.34
C ALA A 158 -15.74 -2.63 -15.75
N PRO A 159 -15.69 -1.30 -15.97
CA PRO A 159 -15.18 -0.76 -17.23
C PRO A 159 -13.78 -1.35 -17.51
N PRO A 160 -13.49 -1.83 -18.74
CA PRO A 160 -12.25 -2.57 -19.01
C PRO A 160 -10.97 -1.81 -18.67
N GLN A 161 -10.99 -0.48 -18.77
CA GLN A 161 -9.85 0.40 -18.50
C GLN A 161 -9.83 0.95 -17.07
N LEU A 162 -10.78 0.59 -16.19
CA LEU A 162 -10.87 1.17 -14.85
C LEU A 162 -9.58 0.97 -14.05
N GLY A 163 -9.01 -0.24 -14.09
CA GLY A 163 -7.76 -0.54 -13.39
C GLY A 163 -6.58 0.28 -13.91
N THR A 164 -6.40 0.31 -15.25
CA THR A 164 -5.38 1.11 -15.92
C THR A 164 -5.49 2.59 -15.54
N GLN A 165 -6.69 3.16 -15.60
CA GLN A 165 -6.94 4.57 -15.26
C GLN A 165 -6.61 4.90 -13.81
N ILE A 166 -6.94 4.01 -12.86
CA ILE A 166 -6.62 4.20 -11.44
C ILE A 166 -5.11 4.16 -11.22
N VAL A 167 -4.42 3.19 -11.81
CA VAL A 167 -2.95 3.06 -11.72
C VAL A 167 -2.27 4.29 -12.31
N GLU A 168 -2.64 4.71 -13.51
CA GLU A 168 -2.11 5.91 -14.17
C GLU A 168 -2.38 7.18 -13.37
N THR A 169 -3.59 7.31 -12.79
CA THR A 169 -3.97 8.48 -11.98
C THR A 169 -3.06 8.61 -10.75
N HIS A 170 -2.76 7.50 -10.07
CA HIS A 170 -1.87 7.51 -8.91
C HIS A 170 -0.42 7.79 -9.31
N LEU A 171 0.08 7.15 -10.37
CA LEU A 171 1.43 7.42 -10.88
C LEU A 171 1.61 8.88 -11.31
N ALA A 172 0.62 9.46 -12.00
CA ALA A 172 0.63 10.88 -12.36
C ALA A 172 0.61 11.79 -11.12
N ALA A 173 -0.05 11.38 -10.03
CA ALA A 173 0.02 12.10 -8.76
C ALA A 173 1.44 12.02 -8.15
N LEU A 174 2.07 10.83 -8.17
CA LEU A 174 3.45 10.67 -7.71
C LEU A 174 4.44 11.47 -8.57
N ASP A 175 4.24 11.57 -9.88
CA ASP A 175 5.07 12.42 -10.76
C ASP A 175 4.96 13.90 -10.40
N ARG A 176 3.73 14.40 -10.21
CA ARG A 176 3.50 15.79 -9.78
C ARG A 176 4.16 16.07 -8.44
N LEU A 177 3.98 15.19 -7.46
CA LEU A 177 4.63 15.32 -6.15
C LEU A 177 6.14 15.25 -6.26
N ALA A 178 6.65 14.35 -7.08
CA ALA A 178 8.06 14.21 -7.37
C ALA A 178 8.64 15.43 -8.08
N SER A 179 7.86 16.41 -8.58
CA SER A 179 8.41 17.68 -9.08
C SER A 179 8.75 18.71 -7.98
N GLY A 180 8.02 18.67 -6.85
CA GLY A 180 8.13 19.66 -5.77
C GLY A 180 8.65 19.13 -4.44
N THR A 181 8.62 17.81 -4.25
CA THR A 181 9.05 17.13 -3.02
C THR A 181 10.54 16.77 -3.09
N ALA A 182 11.24 16.74 -1.95
CA ALA A 182 12.65 16.34 -1.93
C ALA A 182 12.83 14.86 -2.30
N ARG A 183 11.92 13.97 -1.85
CA ARG A 183 11.92 12.55 -2.22
C ARG A 183 10.52 11.95 -2.27
N VAL A 184 10.30 11.08 -3.26
CA VAL A 184 9.14 10.20 -3.33
C VAL A 184 9.63 8.76 -3.39
N CYS A 185 9.21 7.92 -2.47
CA CYS A 185 9.51 6.50 -2.40
C CYS A 185 8.28 5.71 -2.82
N LEU A 186 8.42 4.78 -3.77
CA LEU A 186 7.36 3.85 -4.18
C LEU A 186 7.79 2.41 -3.90
N ILE A 187 6.93 1.65 -3.22
CA ILE A 187 7.02 0.20 -3.13
C ILE A 187 5.68 -0.35 -3.62
N THR A 188 5.70 -1.29 -4.54
CA THR A 188 4.49 -1.91 -5.09
C THR A 188 4.77 -3.32 -5.56
N ASP A 189 3.83 -4.22 -5.33
CA ASP A 189 3.70 -5.44 -6.11
C ASP A 189 3.26 -5.12 -7.55
N ILE A 190 3.78 -5.88 -8.52
CA ILE A 190 3.51 -5.68 -9.95
C ILE A 190 2.88 -6.89 -10.62
N VAL A 191 3.15 -8.10 -10.11
CA VAL A 191 2.66 -9.35 -10.67
C VAL A 191 2.33 -10.29 -9.54
N GLN A 192 1.20 -10.97 -9.65
CA GLN A 192 0.81 -12.09 -8.80
C GLN A 192 1.00 -13.38 -9.56
N ARG A 193 1.63 -14.39 -8.94
CA ARG A 193 1.80 -15.74 -9.49
C ARG A 193 1.29 -16.78 -8.50
N VAL A 194 0.58 -17.78 -9.00
CA VAL A 194 0.25 -18.99 -8.24
C VAL A 194 1.25 -20.07 -8.61
N GLU A 195 1.91 -20.65 -7.61
CA GLU A 195 2.87 -21.73 -7.82
C GLU A 195 2.43 -23.02 -7.14
N ASP A 196 2.68 -24.15 -7.81
CA ASP A 196 2.50 -25.48 -7.25
C ASP A 196 3.70 -25.94 -6.40
N ARG A 197 3.60 -27.14 -5.81
CA ARG A 197 4.68 -27.74 -4.99
C ARG A 197 5.95 -28.08 -5.78
N ALA A 198 5.88 -28.16 -7.11
CA ALA A 198 7.01 -28.37 -7.99
C ALA A 198 7.63 -27.05 -8.47
N GLY A 199 7.14 -25.90 -8.01
CA GLY A 199 7.60 -24.58 -8.41
C GLY A 199 7.10 -24.14 -9.79
N ARG A 200 6.09 -24.82 -10.35
CA ARG A 200 5.49 -24.42 -11.63
C ARG A 200 4.47 -23.31 -11.39
N VAL A 201 4.54 -22.25 -12.20
CA VAL A 201 3.53 -21.20 -12.23
C VAL A 201 2.28 -21.74 -12.92
N THR A 202 1.18 -21.84 -12.19
CA THR A 202 -0.10 -22.36 -12.70
C THR A 202 -1.07 -21.25 -13.11
N ASP A 203 -0.87 -20.05 -12.57
CA ASP A 203 -1.67 -18.87 -12.88
C ASP A 203 -0.83 -17.60 -12.64
N SER A 204 -1.13 -16.53 -13.37
CA SER A 204 -0.43 -15.25 -13.28
C SER A 204 -1.36 -14.09 -13.61
N LEU A 205 -1.28 -13.03 -12.80
CA LEU A 205 -2.05 -11.81 -12.97
C LEU A 205 -1.12 -10.60 -12.98
N ASP A 206 -1.30 -9.72 -13.96
CA ASP A 206 -0.69 -8.39 -13.99
C ASP A 206 -1.46 -7.45 -13.06
N LEU A 207 -0.79 -6.93 -12.04
CA LEU A 207 -1.39 -6.04 -11.05
C LEU A 207 -1.33 -4.57 -11.47
N MET A 208 -0.60 -4.26 -12.53
CA MET A 208 -0.47 -2.92 -13.09
C MET A 208 -1.46 -2.65 -14.24
N PHE A 209 -2.30 -3.62 -14.60
CA PHE A 209 -3.34 -3.46 -15.65
C PHE A 209 -2.77 -2.93 -16.98
N GLY A 210 -1.63 -3.49 -17.40
CA GLY A 210 -0.91 -3.11 -18.62
C GLY A 210 -0.04 -1.86 -18.50
N VAL A 211 -0.04 -1.17 -17.36
CA VAL A 211 0.78 0.03 -17.17
C VAL A 211 2.24 -0.36 -16.92
N ALA A 212 3.13 0.16 -17.77
CA ALA A 212 4.56 -0.06 -17.62
C ALA A 212 5.16 0.83 -16.52
N LEU A 213 5.97 0.23 -15.64
CA LEU A 213 6.80 0.95 -14.68
C LEU A 213 8.25 1.02 -15.17
N PRO A 214 9.02 2.05 -14.78
CA PRO A 214 10.45 2.10 -15.08
C PRO A 214 11.21 0.96 -14.38
N PRO A 215 12.46 0.67 -14.78
CA PRO A 215 13.30 -0.31 -14.11
C PRO A 215 13.42 -0.03 -12.59
N PRO A 216 13.11 -0.99 -11.72
CA PRO A 216 13.22 -0.81 -10.28
C PRO A 216 14.67 -0.86 -9.79
N VAL A 217 14.94 -0.20 -8.66
CA VAL A 217 16.23 -0.29 -7.99
C VAL A 217 16.37 -1.63 -7.26
N GLN A 218 15.27 -2.14 -6.71
CA GLN A 218 15.24 -3.44 -6.06
C GLN A 218 14.01 -4.24 -6.48
N VAL A 219 14.21 -5.56 -6.59
CA VAL A 219 13.17 -6.55 -6.87
C VAL A 219 13.27 -7.68 -5.87
N TRP A 220 12.14 -8.14 -5.35
CA TRP A 220 12.06 -9.38 -4.57
C TRP A 220 10.69 -10.02 -4.65
N ASP A 221 10.62 -11.30 -4.32
CA ASP A 221 9.35 -12.01 -4.20
C ASP A 221 8.80 -11.92 -2.77
N TRP A 222 7.50 -11.71 -2.67
CA TRP A 222 6.72 -11.76 -1.44
C TRP A 222 5.77 -12.95 -1.50
N GLU A 223 6.01 -13.96 -0.65
CA GLU A 223 5.06 -15.06 -0.47
C GLU A 223 3.86 -14.58 0.35
N ILE A 224 2.90 -13.94 -0.34
CA ILE A 224 1.72 -13.36 0.28
C ILE A 224 0.80 -14.43 0.88
N ALA A 225 0.76 -15.64 0.30
CA ALA A 225 0.05 -16.78 0.86
C ALA A 225 0.89 -18.06 0.72
N PRO A 226 1.50 -18.57 1.80
CA PRO A 226 2.25 -19.82 1.77
C PRO A 226 1.30 -21.01 1.54
N PHE A 227 1.88 -22.18 1.24
CA PHE A 227 1.09 -23.41 1.11
C PHE A 227 0.21 -23.67 2.34
N GLY A 228 -1.07 -23.91 2.10
CA GLY A 228 -2.09 -24.09 3.13
C GLY A 228 -2.94 -22.85 3.40
N GLU A 229 -2.52 -21.65 2.99
CA GLU A 229 -3.33 -20.42 3.18
C GLU A 229 -4.42 -20.29 2.11
N ILE A 230 -4.11 -20.46 0.82
CA ILE A 230 -5.10 -20.47 -0.28
C ILE A 230 -5.45 -21.90 -0.75
N GLY A 231 -4.65 -22.89 -0.38
CA GLY A 231 -4.84 -24.29 -0.71
C GLY A 231 -3.62 -25.13 -0.35
N ARG A 232 -3.78 -26.46 -0.18
CA ARG A 232 -2.69 -27.35 0.29
C ARG A 232 -1.52 -27.46 -0.69
N ARG A 233 -1.79 -27.25 -1.98
CA ARG A 233 -0.87 -27.47 -3.10
C ARG A 233 -0.46 -26.21 -3.84
N HIS A 234 -0.98 -25.05 -3.44
CA HIS A 234 -0.68 -23.77 -4.09
C HIS A 234 -0.18 -22.76 -3.07
N ARG A 235 0.76 -21.94 -3.50
CA ARG A 235 1.15 -20.71 -2.83
C ARG A 235 0.92 -19.53 -3.76
N LEU A 236 0.75 -18.35 -3.18
CA LEU A 236 0.61 -17.09 -3.89
C LEU A 236 1.86 -16.25 -3.64
N ILE A 237 2.51 -15.82 -4.72
CA ILE A 237 3.70 -14.98 -4.69
C ILE A 237 3.44 -13.70 -5.46
N HIS A 238 3.85 -12.58 -4.89
CA HIS A 238 3.83 -11.27 -5.53
C HIS A 238 5.27 -10.84 -5.82
N GLN A 239 5.51 -10.32 -7.02
CA GLN A 239 6.79 -9.68 -7.33
C GLN A 239 6.74 -8.20 -6.95
N ILE A 240 7.66 -7.78 -6.09
CA ILE A 240 7.74 -6.42 -5.57
C ILE A 240 8.79 -5.63 -6.33
N HIS A 241 8.44 -4.41 -6.70
CA HIS A 241 9.33 -3.37 -7.17
C HIS A 241 9.47 -2.29 -6.11
N ALA A 242 10.69 -1.83 -5.90
CA ALA A 242 10.97 -0.69 -5.05
C ALA A 242 11.79 0.39 -5.76
N TYR A 243 11.37 1.62 -5.52
CA TYR A 243 11.93 2.85 -6.03
C TYR A 243 12.15 3.78 -4.83
N PRO A 244 13.34 3.77 -4.19
CA PRO A 244 13.64 4.66 -3.08
C PRO A 244 13.56 6.15 -3.45
N ASP A 245 13.76 6.45 -4.74
CA ASP A 245 13.61 7.78 -5.34
C ASP A 245 12.90 7.65 -6.69
N TRP A 246 11.60 7.92 -6.71
CA TRP A 246 10.74 7.85 -7.90
C TRP A 246 11.16 8.86 -8.95
N ARG A 247 11.61 10.06 -8.56
CA ARG A 247 12.08 11.08 -9.52
C ARG A 247 13.26 10.53 -10.32
N ALA A 248 14.22 9.90 -9.63
CA ALA A 248 15.40 9.32 -10.28
C ALA A 248 15.05 8.15 -11.21
N ALA A 249 14.03 7.36 -10.88
CA ALA A 249 13.57 6.26 -11.73
C ALA A 249 12.78 6.72 -12.97
N ARG A 250 12.28 7.96 -12.97
CA ARG A 250 11.50 8.55 -14.07
C ARG A 250 12.32 9.44 -15.01
N ALA A 251 13.58 9.70 -14.66
CA ALA A 251 14.54 10.45 -15.46
C ALA A 251 15.13 9.58 -16.58
#